data_AF-A0A4R5F7Q6-F1
#
_entry.id   AF-A0A4R5F7Q6-F1
#
_cell.length_a   1.000
_cell.length_b   1.000
_cell.length_c   1.000
_cell.angle_alpha   90.00
_cell.angle_beta   90.00
_cell.angle_gamma   90.00
#
_symmetry.space_group_name_H-M   'P 1'
#
loop_
_entity.id
_entity.type
_entity.pdbx_description
1 polymer ?
#
loop_
_entity_poly.entity_id
_entity_poly.type
_entity_poly.pdbx_seq_one_letter_code
_entity_poly.pdbx_strand_id
1 'polypeptide(L)'
;MSHLQIKRNCVVCKEEFIAKSSKGIYCSMICYKRNWRELQKENTLVIPKIKTIITKEDLNSKHYLSIKEAVVLFEISEVTLRRKIKENNLKYVCLKNRFLFLKSDLKKTLFDIHNVF
;
A
#
# COMPACT_ATOMS: atom_id res chain seq x y z
N MET A 1 5.77 55.29 16.64
CA MET A 1 4.73 54.24 16.49
C MET A 1 5.13 53.06 17.36
N SER A 2 4.43 52.83 18.47
CA SER A 2 4.72 51.73 19.39
C SER A 2 4.26 50.40 18.77
N HIS A 3 5.18 49.44 18.66
CA HIS A 3 4.83 48.09 18.23
C HIS A 3 4.09 47.37 19.36
N LEU A 4 2.80 47.07 19.15
CA LEU A 4 1.99 46.28 20.07
C LEU A 4 2.58 44.86 20.17
N GLN A 5 3.17 44.53 21.32
CA GLN A 5 3.68 43.19 21.60
C GLN A 5 2.57 42.35 22.23
N ILE A 6 2.06 41.37 21.49
CA ILE A 6 0.99 40.48 21.96
C ILE A 6 1.62 39.15 22.39
N LYS A 7 1.54 38.82 23.68
CA LYS A 7 1.96 37.50 24.20
C LYS A 7 0.85 36.47 23.98
N ARG A 8 1.20 35.30 23.46
CA ARG A 8 0.26 34.18 23.21
C ARG A 8 0.94 32.84 23.40
N ASN A 9 0.14 31.79 23.54
CA ASN A 9 0.64 30.42 23.63
C ASN A 9 0.54 29.76 22.26
N CYS A 10 1.59 29.02 21.87
CA CYS A 10 1.64 28.31 20.60
C CYS A 10 0.62 27.16 20.58
N VAL A 11 -0.17 27.04 19.50
CA VAL A 11 -1.17 25.96 19.36
C VAL A 11 -0.54 24.57 19.34
N VAL A 12 0.75 24.47 18.97
CA VAL A 12 1.44 23.19 18.73
C VAL A 12 2.31 22.78 19.92
N CYS A 13 3.21 23.64 20.39
CA CYS A 13 4.12 23.33 21.50
C CYS A 13 3.65 23.88 22.85
N LYS A 14 2.57 24.67 22.88
CA LYS A 14 2.00 25.31 24.09
C LYS A 14 2.91 26.32 24.81
N GLU A 15 4.11 26.56 24.29
CA GLU A 15 5.03 27.57 24.80
C GLU A 15 4.53 28.99 24.54
N GLU A 16 4.82 29.91 25.46
CA GLU A 16 4.54 31.33 25.30
C GLU A 16 5.49 31.97 24.27
N PHE A 17 4.95 32.83 23.41
CA PHE A 17 5.72 33.57 22.42
C PHE A 17 5.10 34.96 22.17
N ILE A 18 5.92 35.86 21.62
CA ILE A 18 5.48 37.21 21.22
C ILE A 18 5.06 37.16 19.75
N ALA A 19 3.77 37.40 19.49
CA ALA A 19 3.22 37.36 18.15
C ALA A 19 3.61 38.63 17.36
N LYS A 20 4.13 38.44 16.14
CA LYS A 20 4.49 39.53 15.22
C LYS A 20 3.28 40.16 14.52
N SER A 21 2.14 39.48 14.52
CA SER A 21 0.89 39.91 13.88
C SER A 21 -0.30 39.48 14.74
N SER A 22 -1.42 40.22 14.63
CA SER A 22 -2.66 39.94 15.33
C SER A 22 -3.22 38.53 15.04
N LYS A 23 -2.84 37.89 13.93
CA LYS A 23 -3.25 36.52 13.56
C LYS A 23 -2.22 35.44 13.88
N GLY A 24 -1.06 35.79 14.44
CA GLY A 24 0.00 34.83 14.75
C GLY A 24 -0.39 33.90 15.90
N ILE A 25 -0.37 32.58 15.65
CA ILE A 25 -0.73 31.52 16.62
C ILE A 25 0.37 30.45 16.80
N TYR A 26 1.49 30.56 16.07
CA TYR A 26 2.62 29.64 16.15
C TYR A 26 3.89 30.38 16.59
N CYS A 27 4.68 29.78 17.49
CA CYS A 27 5.94 30.36 17.96
C CYS A 27 7.04 30.36 16.88
N SER A 28 6.97 29.44 15.91
CA SER A 28 7.99 29.28 14.87
C SER A 28 7.44 28.62 13.61
N MET A 29 8.21 28.74 12.51
CA MET A 29 7.94 28.04 11.25
C MET A 29 7.91 26.52 11.42
N ILE A 30 8.64 25.99 12.40
CA ILE A 30 8.68 24.56 12.72
C ILE A 30 7.30 24.10 13.23
N CYS A 31 6.72 24.84 14.17
CA CYS A 31 5.37 24.55 14.68
C CYS A 31 4.31 24.66 13.58
N TYR A 32 4.40 25.69 12.72
CA TYR A 32 3.52 25.80 11.56
C TYR A 32 3.58 24.56 10.65
N LYS A 33 4.79 24.12 10.29
CA LYS A 33 4.99 22.93 9.45
C LYS A 33 4.51 21.65 10.13
N ARG A 34 4.64 21.53 11.46
CA ARG A 34 4.15 20.38 12.22
C ARG A 34 2.63 20.28 12.12
N ASN A 35 1.92 21.38 12.44
CA ASN A 35 0.47 21.43 12.34
C ASN A 35 -0.03 21.18 10.91
N TRP A 36 0.66 21.74 9.90
CA TRP A 36 0.32 21.49 8.50
C TRP A 36 0.41 19.99 8.14
N ARG A 37 1.47 19.29 8.57
CA ARG A 37 1.63 17.84 8.32
C ARG A 37 0.55 17.01 9.01
N GLU A 38 0.13 17.39 10.21
CA GLU A 38 -0.95 16.72 10.95
C GLU A 38 -2.29 16.90 10.23
N LEU A 39 -2.63 18.14 9.85
CA LEU A 39 -3.81 18.42 9.04
C LEU A 39 -3.80 17.66 7.70
N GLN A 40 -2.65 17.52 7.03
CA GLN A 40 -2.57 16.71 5.82
C GLN A 40 -2.86 15.23 6.08
N LYS A 41 -2.43 14.68 7.22
CA LYS A 41 -2.74 13.30 7.60
C LYS A 41 -4.22 13.11 7.91
N GLU A 42 -4.81 14.05 8.65
CA GLU A 42 -6.24 14.03 9.00
C GLU A 42 -7.13 14.18 7.76
N ASN A 43 -6.77 15.07 6.85
CA ASN A 43 -7.48 15.28 5.58
C ASN A 43 -7.21 14.20 4.54
N THR A 44 -6.21 13.34 4.75
CA THR A 44 -6.05 12.13 3.94
C THR A 44 -7.11 11.13 4.36
N LEU A 45 -8.24 11.15 3.66
CA LEU A 45 -9.24 10.09 3.75
C LEU A 45 -8.57 8.76 3.41
N VAL A 46 -8.16 8.00 4.43
CA VAL A 46 -7.75 6.62 4.26
C VAL A 46 -9.02 5.84 4.01
N ILE A 47 -9.50 5.82 2.77
CA ILE A 47 -10.52 4.85 2.36
C ILE A 47 -9.85 3.49 2.59
N PRO A 48 -10.29 2.68 3.57
CA PRO A 48 -9.70 1.38 3.77
C PRO A 48 -9.89 0.64 2.45
N LYS A 49 -8.78 0.28 1.80
CA LYS A 49 -8.85 -0.59 0.62
C LYS A 49 -9.48 -1.88 1.11
N ILE A 50 -10.78 -2.05 0.83
CA ILE A 50 -11.51 -3.28 1.11
C ILE A 50 -10.71 -4.36 0.38
N LYS A 51 -10.01 -5.19 1.15
CA LYS A 51 -9.29 -6.34 0.59
C LYS A 51 -10.39 -7.31 0.18
N THR A 52 -10.72 -7.34 -1.10
CA THR A 52 -11.59 -8.38 -1.65
C THR A 52 -10.96 -9.72 -1.30
N ILE A 53 -11.68 -10.52 -0.50
CA ILE A 53 -11.29 -11.89 -0.19
C ILE A 53 -11.45 -12.66 -1.51
N ILE A 54 -10.35 -13.16 -2.06
CA ILE A 54 -10.37 -13.95 -3.28
C ILE A 54 -10.66 -15.39 -2.86
N THR A 55 -11.81 -15.92 -3.23
CA THR A 55 -12.13 -17.34 -3.00
C THR A 55 -11.68 -18.20 -4.19
N LYS A 56 -11.54 -19.51 -3.99
CA LYS A 56 -11.19 -20.44 -5.08
C LYS A 56 -12.27 -20.49 -6.16
N GLU A 57 -13.53 -20.35 -5.78
CA GLU A 57 -14.69 -20.35 -6.68
C GLU A 57 -14.59 -19.24 -7.72
N ASP A 58 -14.22 -18.03 -7.29
CA ASP A 58 -14.01 -16.87 -8.18
C ASP A 58 -12.88 -17.06 -9.19
N LEU A 59 -11.93 -17.96 -8.90
CA LEU A 59 -10.75 -18.23 -9.72
C LEU A 59 -10.94 -19.40 -10.68
N ASN A 60 -12.04 -20.14 -10.56
CA ASN A 60 -12.27 -21.30 -11.42
C ASN A 60 -12.56 -20.89 -12.87
N SER A 61 -13.30 -19.81 -13.08
CA SER A 61 -13.68 -19.27 -14.39
C SER A 61 -12.57 -18.47 -15.09
N LYS A 62 -11.53 -18.05 -14.37
CA LYS A 62 -10.43 -17.26 -14.95
C LYS A 62 -9.40 -18.13 -15.68
N HIS A 63 -9.07 -17.73 -16.91
CA HIS A 63 -7.99 -18.34 -17.70
C HIS A 63 -6.60 -17.82 -17.32
N TYR A 64 -6.50 -16.56 -16.90
CA TYR A 64 -5.26 -15.94 -16.46
C TYR A 64 -5.31 -15.69 -14.96
N LEU A 65 -4.20 -16.01 -14.29
CA LEU A 65 -4.05 -15.89 -12.85
C LEU A 65 -2.81 -15.06 -12.53
N SER A 66 -2.96 -14.13 -11.59
CA SER A 66 -1.81 -13.53 -10.94
C SER A 66 -1.16 -14.50 -9.96
N ILE A 67 0.08 -14.22 -9.55
CA ILE A 67 0.82 -15.03 -8.57
C ILE A 67 0.01 -15.24 -7.29
N LYS A 68 -0.65 -14.19 -6.78
CA LYS A 68 -1.45 -14.26 -5.55
C LYS A 68 -2.68 -15.14 -5.72
N GLU A 69 -3.36 -15.03 -6.87
CA GLU A 69 -4.53 -15.87 -7.18
C GLU A 69 -4.11 -17.33 -7.37
N ALA A 70 -2.98 -17.58 -8.04
CA ALA A 70 -2.44 -18.93 -8.21
C ALA A 70 -2.05 -19.59 -6.87
N VAL A 71 -1.47 -18.84 -5.93
CA VAL A 71 -1.19 -19.33 -4.56
C VAL A 71 -2.47 -19.79 -3.86
N VAL A 72 -3.56 -19.02 -3.98
CA VAL A 72 -4.86 -19.38 -3.39
C VAL A 72 -5.47 -20.59 -4.09
N LEU A 73 -5.37 -20.65 -5.43
CA LEU A 73 -5.97 -21.72 -6.23
C LEU A 73 -5.26 -23.07 -6.05
N PHE A 74 -3.93 -23.08 -6.04
CA PHE A 74 -3.11 -24.29 -5.99
C PHE A 74 -2.61 -24.65 -4.58
N GLU A 75 -2.89 -23.84 -3.56
CA GLU A 75 -2.50 -24.06 -2.16
C GLU A 75 -0.99 -24.30 -1.95
N ILE A 76 -0.17 -23.58 -2.70
CA ILE A 76 1.29 -23.64 -2.65
C ILE A 76 1.87 -22.32 -2.14
N SER A 77 3.06 -22.38 -1.54
CA SER A 77 3.75 -21.17 -1.14
C SER A 77 4.09 -20.29 -2.35
N GLU A 78 4.01 -18.97 -2.17
CA GLU A 78 4.39 -18.00 -3.21
C GLU A 78 5.84 -18.19 -3.66
N VAL A 79 6.73 -18.56 -2.74
CA VAL A 79 8.15 -18.82 -3.02
C VAL A 79 8.31 -20.01 -3.95
N THR A 80 7.62 -21.12 -3.66
CA THR A 80 7.64 -22.33 -4.50
C THR A 80 7.12 -22.02 -5.90
N LEU A 81 5.99 -21.31 -6.00
CA LEU A 81 5.40 -20.93 -7.27
C LEU A 81 6.37 -20.07 -8.11
N ARG A 82 6.98 -19.03 -7.51
CA ARG A 82 7.94 -18.16 -8.19
C ARG A 82 9.19 -18.91 -8.65
N ARG A 83 9.69 -19.83 -7.82
CA ARG A 83 10.82 -20.70 -8.20
C ARG A 83 10.47 -21.53 -9.44
N LYS A 84 9.30 -22.18 -9.45
CA LYS A 84 8.84 -22.99 -10.60
C LYS A 84 8.61 -22.18 -11.86
N ILE A 85 8.00 -21.00 -11.76
CA ILE A 85 7.85 -20.07 -12.88
C ILE A 85 9.21 -19.75 -13.52
N LYS A 86 10.24 -19.54 -12.69
CA LYS A 86 11.61 -19.26 -13.13
C LYS A 86 12.30 -20.48 -13.73
N GLU A 87 12.19 -21.65 -13.10
CA GLU A 87 12.77 -22.91 -13.59
C GLU A 87 12.21 -23.29 -14.97
N ASN A 88 10.90 -23.13 -15.16
CA ASN A 88 10.20 -23.53 -16.38
C ASN A 88 10.06 -22.39 -17.41
N ASN A 89 10.67 -21.22 -17.18
CA ASN A 89 10.62 -20.04 -18.04
C ASN A 89 9.20 -19.74 -18.57
N LEU A 90 8.22 -19.69 -17.66
CA LEU A 90 6.82 -19.53 -18.04
C LEU A 90 6.55 -18.17 -18.69
N LYS A 91 5.79 -18.20 -19.80
CA LYS A 91 5.30 -16.99 -20.46
C LYS A 91 4.30 -16.27 -19.56
N TYR A 92 4.37 -14.94 -19.57
CA TYR A 92 3.50 -14.09 -18.78
C TYR A 92 3.05 -12.86 -19.58
N VAL A 93 1.94 -12.28 -19.15
CA VAL A 93 1.44 -10.99 -19.61
C VAL A 93 1.56 -10.00 -18.45
N CYS A 94 2.12 -8.82 -18.71
CA CYS A 94 2.20 -7.75 -17.72
C CYS A 94 1.03 -6.78 -17.90
N LEU A 95 0.21 -6.61 -16.86
CA LEU A 95 -0.92 -5.67 -16.86
C LEU A 95 -0.88 -4.80 -15.60
N LYS A 96 -0.71 -3.48 -15.74
CA LYS A 96 -0.71 -2.51 -14.63
C LYS A 96 0.11 -2.98 -13.41
N ASN A 97 1.37 -3.37 -13.63
CA ASN A 97 2.30 -3.92 -12.63
C ASN A 97 1.94 -5.29 -12.03
N ARG A 98 1.03 -6.05 -12.66
CA ARG A 98 0.72 -7.42 -12.28
C ARG A 98 1.16 -8.37 -13.38
N PHE A 99 1.86 -9.44 -12.99
CA PHE A 99 2.19 -10.54 -13.87
C PHE A 99 1.05 -11.55 -13.87
N LEU A 100 0.53 -11.85 -15.05
CA LEU A 100 -0.55 -12.80 -15.28
C LEU A 100 0.01 -14.00 -16.05
N PHE A 101 -0.34 -15.18 -15.58
CA PHE A 101 0.09 -16.46 -16.14
C PHE A 101 -1.12 -17.25 -16.59
N LEU A 102 -0.97 -18.03 -17.65
CA LEU A 102 -2.03 -18.90 -18.12
C LEU A 102 -2.24 -20.06 -17.13
N LYS A 103 -3.49 -20.30 -16.71
CA LYS A 103 -3.84 -21.32 -15.73
C LYS A 103 -3.41 -22.72 -16.15
N SER A 104 -3.50 -23.05 -17.44
CA SER A 104 -3.06 -24.34 -17.99
C SER A 104 -1.55 -24.55 -17.86
N ASP A 105 -0.76 -23.49 -18.04
CA ASP A 105 0.70 -23.57 -17.99
C ASP A 105 1.17 -23.74 -16.56
N LEU A 106 0.59 -22.99 -15.62
CA LEU A 106 0.79 -23.19 -14.19
C LEU A 106 0.42 -24.63 -13.78
N LYS A 107 -0.72 -25.13 -14.24
CA LYS A 107 -1.15 -26.51 -13.97
C LYS A 107 -0.11 -27.51 -14.45
N LYS A 108 0.37 -27.41 -15.69
CA LYS A 108 1.40 -28.34 -16.21
C LYS A 108 2.64 -28.37 -15.33
N THR A 109 3.21 -27.20 -15.02
CA THR A 109 4.44 -27.11 -14.21
C THR A 109 4.31 -27.61 -12.78
N LEU A 110 3.09 -27.62 -12.23
CA LEU A 110 2.81 -28.08 -10.86
C LEU A 110 2.43 -29.56 -10.82
N PHE A 111 1.74 -30.08 -11.84
CA PHE A 111 1.30 -31.48 -11.88
C PHE A 111 2.41 -32.47 -12.30
N ASP A 112 3.55 -31.98 -12.80
CA ASP A 112 4.78 -32.78 -12.93
C ASP A 112 5.24 -33.38 -11.58
N ILE A 113 4.68 -32.93 -10.45
CA ILE A 113 4.94 -33.43 -9.09
C ILE A 113 4.25 -34.78 -8.82
N HIS A 114 3.24 -35.20 -9.60
CA HIS A 114 2.53 -36.46 -9.34
C HIS A 114 3.27 -37.75 -9.79
N ASN A 115 4.50 -37.65 -10.30
CA ASN A 115 5.31 -38.82 -10.67
C ASN A 115 6.45 -39.12 -9.68
N VAL A 116 6.39 -38.55 -8.48
CA VAL A 116 7.28 -38.88 -7.37
C VAL A 116 6.44 -39.03 -6.11
N PHE A 117 5.70 -40.14 -5.99
CA PHE A 117 5.41 -40.85 -4.75
C PHE A 117 4.88 -42.24 -5.10
#